data_AF-A0ABD4DJZ9-F1
#
_entry.id   AF-A0ABD4DJZ9-F1
#
_cell.length_a   1.000
_cell.length_b   1.000
_cell.length_c   1.000
_cell.angle_alpha   90.00
_cell.angle_beta   90.00
_cell.angle_gamma   90.00
#
_symmetry.space_group_name_H-M   'P 1'
#
loop_
_entity.id
_entity.type
_entity.pdbx_description
1 polymer ?
#
loop_
_entity_poly.entity_id
_entity_poly.type
_entity_poly.pdbx_seq_one_letter_code
_entity_poly.pdbx_strand_id
1 'polypeptide(L)'
;MNFLKFDINILLVFIILTSCSKPKSNVQINDIFIREISEIDRQNNSNIISTTPSAAIQLVFVKLNNGNIYATNGLELHNIYVDNYKKEYNTYYSFLKPLLCQESVLKSGQISNERKYPVFQIDDNIIKNSFSDLEKKYLEKHKDIFLFYPGDYPLNIRYTILYKLYLSNFHITFDDYSGSFRITKNR
;
A
#
# COMPACT_ATOMS: atom_id res chain seq x y z
N MET A 1 -49.98 53.16 -4.04
CA MET A 1 -50.70 52.25 -4.94
C MET A 1 -49.83 52.01 -6.16
N ASN A 2 -49.75 50.75 -6.62
CA ASN A 2 -48.91 50.19 -7.69
C ASN A 2 -47.54 49.68 -7.20
N PHE A 3 -47.46 48.44 -6.70
CA PHE A 3 -47.46 47.13 -7.41
C PHE A 3 -46.16 46.87 -8.18
N LEU A 4 -45.35 45.98 -7.58
CA LEU A 4 -44.56 44.90 -8.17
C LEU A 4 -43.82 45.15 -9.50
N LYS A 5 -42.49 44.92 -9.46
CA LYS A 5 -41.91 43.81 -10.22
C LYS A 5 -40.67 43.26 -9.51
N PHE A 6 -40.83 42.00 -9.12
CA PHE A 6 -39.84 41.12 -8.53
C PHE A 6 -38.94 40.61 -9.67
N ASP A 7 -37.67 41.03 -9.70
CA ASP A 7 -36.65 40.31 -10.45
C ASP A 7 -35.79 39.55 -9.43
N ILE A 8 -36.36 38.47 -8.90
CA ILE A 8 -35.59 37.43 -8.23
C ILE A 8 -34.70 36.80 -9.30
N ASN A 9 -33.42 37.18 -9.28
CA ASN A 9 -32.36 36.38 -9.87
C ASN A 9 -32.26 35.08 -9.06
N ILE A 10 -33.06 34.07 -9.42
CA ILE A 10 -32.78 32.68 -9.06
C ILE A 10 -31.50 32.30 -9.81
N LEU A 11 -30.36 32.53 -9.16
CA LEU A 11 -29.12 31.85 -9.49
C LEU A 11 -29.33 30.39 -9.06
N LEU A 12 -29.88 29.59 -9.99
CA LEU A 12 -29.98 28.14 -9.90
C LEU A 12 -28.55 27.58 -9.90
N VAL A 13 -27.91 27.59 -8.73
CA VAL A 13 -26.70 26.83 -8.49
C VAL A 13 -27.11 25.36 -8.49
N PHE A 14 -27.08 24.76 -9.68
CA PHE A 14 -26.97 23.32 -9.82
C PHE A 14 -25.66 22.91 -9.16
N ILE A 15 -25.70 22.64 -7.86
CA ILE A 15 -24.70 21.81 -7.20
C ILE A 15 -24.92 20.43 -7.81
N ILE A 16 -24.27 20.18 -8.94
CA ILE A 16 -24.04 18.84 -9.41
C ILE A 16 -23.18 18.22 -8.32
N LEU A 17 -23.83 17.53 -7.38
CA LEU A 17 -23.21 16.50 -6.58
C LEU A 17 -22.75 15.45 -7.59
N THR A 18 -21.63 15.69 -8.26
CA THR A 18 -20.84 14.62 -8.83
C THR A 18 -20.39 13.86 -7.60
N SER A 19 -21.23 12.89 -7.21
CA SER A 19 -20.79 11.74 -6.46
C SER A 19 -19.55 11.29 -7.21
N CYS A 20 -18.37 11.67 -6.68
CA CYS A 20 -17.14 11.01 -7.00
C CYS A 20 -17.37 9.59 -6.51
N SER A 21 -18.00 8.78 -7.37
CA SER A 21 -17.88 7.34 -7.36
C SER A 21 -16.38 7.13 -7.40
N LYS A 22 -15.75 7.05 -6.21
CA LYS A 22 -14.32 6.76 -6.10
C LYS A 22 -14.14 5.55 -7.02
N PRO A 23 -13.35 5.64 -8.10
CA PRO A 23 -13.15 4.50 -8.97
C PRO A 23 -12.78 3.36 -8.06
N LYS A 24 -13.53 2.24 -8.14
CA LYS A 24 -13.27 1.06 -7.32
C LYS A 24 -11.77 0.82 -7.43
N SER A 25 -11.09 1.00 -6.29
CA SER A 25 -9.66 0.77 -6.20
C SER A 25 -9.46 -0.65 -6.71
N ASN A 26 -8.74 -0.84 -7.82
CA ASN A 26 -8.41 -2.18 -8.34
C ASN A 26 -7.43 -2.93 -7.41
N VAL A 27 -7.26 -2.43 -6.19
CA VAL A 27 -6.38 -2.92 -5.14
C VAL A 27 -7.11 -4.03 -4.41
N GLN A 28 -6.55 -5.23 -4.45
CA GLN A 28 -7.21 -6.45 -3.97
C GLN A 28 -6.57 -6.99 -2.69
N ILE A 29 -5.95 -6.14 -1.86
CA ILE A 29 -5.25 -6.59 -0.65
C ILE A 29 -6.23 -7.31 0.29
N ASN A 30 -5.87 -8.54 0.67
CA ASN A 30 -6.68 -9.37 1.55
C ASN A 30 -6.77 -8.79 2.97
N ASP A 31 -7.99 -8.65 3.50
CA ASP A 31 -8.26 -8.17 4.87
C ASP A 31 -7.62 -9.08 5.93
N ILE A 32 -7.54 -10.39 5.67
CA ILE A 32 -6.89 -11.37 6.56
C ILE A 32 -5.41 -11.04 6.72
N PHE A 33 -4.71 -10.74 5.61
CA PHE A 33 -3.30 -10.37 5.64
C PHE A 33 -3.06 -9.10 6.48
N ILE A 34 -3.93 -8.09 6.34
CA ILE A 34 -3.86 -6.86 7.13
C ILE A 34 -4.06 -7.14 8.62
N ARG A 35 -4.98 -8.05 8.96
CA ARG A 35 -5.22 -8.48 10.35
C ARG A 35 -4.01 -9.21 10.92
N GLU A 36 -3.41 -10.13 10.20
CA GLU A 36 -2.20 -10.85 10.61
C GLU A 36 -1.04 -9.89 10.89
N ILE A 37 -0.83 -8.88 10.04
CA ILE A 37 0.15 -7.82 10.34
C ILE A 37 -0.21 -7.09 11.63
N SER A 38 -1.49 -6.78 11.84
CA SER A 38 -1.93 -5.99 13.00
C SER A 38 -1.75 -6.69 14.35
N GLU A 39 -1.53 -8.01 14.36
CA GLU A 39 -1.35 -8.78 15.58
C GLU A 39 -0.09 -8.41 16.37
N ILE A 40 0.90 -7.74 15.74
CA ILE A 40 2.07 -7.16 16.41
C ILE A 40 1.66 -6.35 17.64
N ASP A 41 0.59 -5.56 17.53
CA ASP A 41 0.14 -4.65 18.60
C ASP A 41 -0.49 -5.40 19.78
N ARG A 42 -1.03 -6.61 19.55
CA ARG A 42 -1.63 -7.44 20.61
C ARG A 42 -0.56 -8.17 21.43
N GLN A 43 0.55 -8.55 20.81
CA GLN A 43 1.59 -9.36 21.45
C GLN A 43 2.40 -8.56 22.49
N ASN A 44 2.51 -7.24 22.32
CA ASN A 44 3.24 -6.35 23.26
C ASN A 44 2.56 -6.19 24.63
N ASN A 45 1.37 -6.76 24.86
CA ASN A 45 0.61 -6.67 26.11
C ASN A 45 0.71 -7.92 27.01
N SER A 46 1.56 -8.90 26.68
CA SER A 46 1.66 -10.15 27.45
C SER A 46 3.11 -10.58 27.66
N ASN A 47 3.43 -11.16 28.83
CA ASN A 47 4.76 -11.70 29.20
C ASN A 47 5.14 -12.99 28.43
N ILE A 48 4.71 -13.11 27.17
CA ILE A 48 4.95 -14.27 26.31
C ILE A 48 6.03 -13.88 25.31
N ILE A 49 6.93 -14.81 25.00
CA ILE A 49 7.95 -14.67 23.95
C ILE A 49 7.24 -14.29 22.64
N SER A 50 7.35 -13.01 22.24
CA SER A 50 6.65 -12.46 21.07
C SER A 50 7.24 -13.06 19.80
N THR A 51 6.45 -13.87 19.11
CA THR A 51 6.75 -14.31 17.74
C THR A 51 6.20 -13.28 16.77
N THR A 52 7.08 -12.50 16.15
CA THR A 52 6.69 -11.58 15.08
C THR A 52 5.89 -12.34 14.00
N PRO A 53 4.66 -11.91 13.67
CA PRO A 53 3.87 -12.56 12.63
C PRO A 53 4.64 -12.59 11.31
N SER A 54 4.60 -13.72 10.59
CA SER A 54 5.27 -13.83 9.29
C SER A 54 4.75 -12.81 8.28
N ALA A 55 3.48 -12.44 8.37
CA ALA A 55 2.88 -11.36 7.58
C ALA A 55 3.55 -10.00 7.83
N ALA A 56 4.00 -9.73 9.06
CA ALA A 56 4.61 -8.47 9.45
C ALA A 56 5.99 -8.22 8.83
N ILE A 57 6.69 -9.29 8.41
CA ILE A 57 7.99 -9.18 7.73
C ILE A 57 7.88 -9.16 6.20
N GLN A 58 6.69 -9.39 5.65
CA GLN A 58 6.48 -9.31 4.21
C GLN A 58 6.59 -7.87 3.71
N LEU A 59 6.99 -7.74 2.44
CA LEU A 59 7.12 -6.46 1.78
C LEU A 59 5.71 -5.91 1.46
N VAL A 60 5.42 -4.73 1.99
CA VAL A 60 4.20 -3.97 1.73
C VAL A 60 4.54 -2.61 1.13
N PHE A 61 3.54 -1.94 0.57
CA PHE A 61 3.74 -0.69 -0.15
C PHE A 61 2.71 0.34 0.29
N VAL A 62 3.16 1.57 0.53
CA VAL A 62 2.29 2.67 0.94
C VAL A 62 2.54 3.91 0.09
N LYS A 63 1.46 4.60 -0.30
CA LYS A 63 1.55 5.91 -0.95
C LYS A 63 2.03 6.96 0.03
N LEU A 64 2.90 7.84 -0.45
CA LEU A 64 3.32 9.03 0.28
C LEU A 64 2.59 10.27 -0.21
N ASN A 65 2.47 11.26 0.67
CA ASN A 65 1.84 12.54 0.34
C ASN A 65 2.58 13.36 -0.74
N ASN A 66 3.82 12.98 -1.10
CA ASN A 66 4.59 13.58 -2.19
C ASN A 66 4.46 12.82 -3.52
N GLY A 67 3.56 11.83 -3.60
CA GLY A 67 3.30 11.03 -4.81
C GLY A 67 4.24 9.82 -4.99
N ASN A 68 5.31 9.70 -4.21
CA ASN A 68 6.17 8.52 -4.23
C ASN A 68 5.52 7.34 -3.49
N ILE A 69 6.07 6.15 -3.71
CA ILE A 69 5.71 4.93 -2.98
C ILE A 69 6.85 4.55 -2.03
N TYR A 70 6.50 4.16 -0.82
CA TYR A 70 7.43 3.58 0.14
C TYR A 70 7.21 2.08 0.21
N ALA A 71 8.23 1.30 -0.18
CA ALA A 71 8.26 -0.13 0.10
C ALA A 71 8.71 -0.30 1.56
N THR A 72 8.12 -1.22 2.31
CA THR A 72 8.41 -1.38 3.74
C THR A 72 7.86 -2.71 4.27
N ASN A 73 7.76 -2.89 5.59
CA ASN A 73 7.09 -4.02 6.20
C ASN A 73 6.15 -3.58 7.35
N GLY A 74 5.44 -4.55 7.92
CA GLY A 74 4.51 -4.31 9.02
C GLY A 74 5.15 -3.89 10.34
N LEU A 75 6.44 -4.20 10.56
CA LEU A 75 7.16 -3.75 11.77
C LEU A 75 7.49 -2.26 11.68
N GLU A 76 8.00 -1.81 10.54
CA GLU A 76 8.34 -0.41 10.32
C GLU A 76 7.10 0.47 10.36
N LEU A 77 5.99 0.01 9.76
CA LEU A 77 4.71 0.70 9.86
C LEU A 77 4.16 0.75 11.29
N HIS A 78 4.49 -0.22 12.15
CA HIS A 78 4.08 -0.21 13.57
C HIS A 78 4.83 0.87 14.35
N ASN A 79 6.14 0.99 14.14
CA ASN A 79 6.94 2.07 14.73
C ASN A 79 6.38 3.45 14.33
N ILE A 80 6.14 3.64 13.03
CA ILE A 80 5.55 4.89 12.50
C ILE A 80 4.18 5.15 13.13
N TYR A 81 3.34 4.11 13.28
CA TYR A 81 2.04 4.21 13.93
C TYR A 81 2.16 4.66 15.40
N VAL A 82 3.02 4.02 16.18
CA VAL A 82 3.23 4.34 17.60
C VAL A 82 3.70 5.77 17.77
N ASP A 83 4.66 6.20 16.95
CA ASP A 83 5.30 7.51 17.09
C ASP A 83 4.40 8.66 16.62
N ASN A 84 3.55 8.43 15.61
CA ASN A 84 2.87 9.51 14.90
C ASN A 84 1.34 9.44 14.90
N TYR A 85 0.76 8.24 15.00
CA TYR A 85 -0.65 8.01 14.64
C TYR A 85 -1.48 7.35 15.74
N LYS A 86 -0.87 6.91 16.84
CA LYS A 86 -1.56 6.23 17.94
C LYS A 86 -2.66 7.06 18.62
N LYS A 87 -2.60 8.40 18.49
CA LYS A 87 -3.66 9.30 18.97
C LYS A 87 -4.83 9.44 17.98
N GLU A 88 -4.58 9.23 16.70
CA GLU A 88 -5.55 9.40 15.61
C GLU A 88 -6.29 8.09 15.31
N TYR A 89 -5.61 6.95 15.49
CA TYR A 89 -6.12 5.62 15.22
C TYR A 89 -6.12 4.79 16.49
N ASN A 90 -7.29 4.27 16.87
CA ASN A 90 -7.47 3.51 18.10
C ASN A 90 -6.79 2.13 18.07
N THR A 91 -6.50 1.60 16.88
CA THR A 91 -5.83 0.30 16.70
C THR A 91 -4.87 0.35 15.53
N TYR A 92 -3.83 -0.48 15.59
CA TYR A 92 -2.89 -0.61 14.47
C TYR A 92 -3.60 -1.10 13.18
N TYR A 93 -4.59 -1.98 13.30
CA TYR A 93 -5.43 -2.40 12.17
C TYR A 93 -6.17 -1.23 11.51
N SER A 94 -6.78 -0.33 12.31
CA SER A 94 -7.49 0.84 11.76
C SER A 94 -6.56 1.81 11.05
N PHE A 95 -5.28 1.86 11.43
CA PHE A 95 -4.24 2.61 10.73
C PHE A 95 -3.81 1.90 9.43
N LEU A 96 -3.54 0.59 9.50
CA LEU A 96 -3.04 -0.18 8.37
C LEU A 96 -4.05 -0.30 7.23
N LYS A 97 -5.32 -0.56 7.52
CA LYS A 97 -6.32 -0.87 6.50
C LYS A 97 -6.42 0.19 5.40
N PRO A 98 -6.72 1.48 5.69
CA PRO A 98 -6.79 2.49 4.64
C PRO A 98 -5.42 2.72 3.96
N LEU A 99 -4.32 2.54 4.69
CA LEU A 99 -2.98 2.78 4.18
C LEU A 99 -2.54 1.71 3.16
N LEU A 100 -2.67 0.43 3.53
CA LEU A 100 -2.31 -0.72 2.69
C LEU A 100 -3.28 -0.87 1.50
N CYS A 101 -4.57 -0.53 1.67
CA CYS A 101 -5.53 -0.47 0.57
C CYS A 101 -5.37 0.75 -0.36
N GLN A 102 -4.35 1.58 -0.13
CA GLN A 102 -4.02 2.75 -0.94
C GLN A 102 -5.11 3.85 -0.94
N GLU A 103 -5.92 3.89 0.13
CA GLU A 103 -7.02 4.84 0.36
C GLU A 103 -6.57 6.07 1.17
N SER A 104 -5.47 5.95 1.90
CA SER A 104 -4.78 7.04 2.58
C SER A 104 -3.30 7.11 2.16
N VAL A 105 -2.64 8.19 2.56
CA VAL A 105 -1.22 8.43 2.31
C VAL A 105 -0.47 8.64 3.61
N LEU A 106 0.78 8.17 3.67
CA LEU A 106 1.69 8.45 4.77
C LEU A 106 2.43 9.77 4.52
N LYS A 107 2.72 10.55 5.58
CA LYS A 107 3.51 11.77 5.42
C LYS A 107 4.97 11.37 5.22
N SER A 108 5.57 11.79 4.11
CA SER A 108 6.96 11.47 3.76
C SER A 108 7.99 11.88 4.83
N GLY A 109 7.73 12.96 5.59
CA GLY A 109 8.60 13.40 6.69
C GLY A 109 8.60 12.51 7.94
N GLN A 110 7.75 11.47 7.99
CA GLN A 110 7.70 10.51 9.10
C GLN A 110 8.51 9.24 8.83
N ILE A 111 9.09 9.13 7.63
CA ILE A 111 9.97 8.02 7.28
C ILE A 111 11.37 8.37 7.79
N SER A 112 12.01 7.40 8.46
CA SER A 112 13.38 7.57 8.95
C SER A 112 14.34 7.98 7.82
N ASN A 113 15.27 8.89 8.13
CA ASN A 113 16.33 9.28 7.22
C ASN A 113 17.37 8.17 7.03
N GLU A 114 17.51 7.27 8.01
CA GLU A 114 18.32 6.05 7.91
C GLU A 114 17.54 4.96 7.16
N ARG A 115 17.24 5.23 5.88
CA ARG A 115 16.31 4.43 5.09
C ARG A 115 16.78 2.98 4.95
N LYS A 116 16.14 2.09 5.70
CA LYS A 116 16.24 0.63 5.52
C LYS A 116 15.50 0.15 4.27
N TYR A 117 14.48 0.90 3.85
CA TYR A 117 13.64 0.56 2.72
C TYR A 117 13.57 1.67 1.66
N PRO A 118 13.33 1.31 0.40
CA PRO A 118 13.34 2.29 -0.67
C PRO A 118 12.05 3.10 -0.78
N VAL A 119 12.24 4.36 -1.15
CA VAL A 119 11.19 5.24 -1.67
C VAL A 119 11.44 5.39 -3.17
N PHE A 120 10.42 5.16 -3.99
CA PHE A 120 10.56 5.14 -5.44
C PHE A 120 9.40 5.84 -6.15
N GLN A 121 9.63 6.17 -7.42
CA GLN A 121 8.60 6.67 -8.32
C GLN A 121 8.09 5.52 -9.19
N ILE A 122 6.78 5.52 -9.43
CA ILE A 122 6.14 4.53 -10.30
C ILE A 122 6.66 4.71 -11.72
N ASP A 123 7.08 3.61 -12.33
CA ASP A 123 7.36 3.56 -13.76
C ASP A 123 6.06 3.31 -14.54
N ASP A 124 5.64 4.31 -15.33
CA ASP A 124 4.39 4.27 -16.08
C ASP A 124 4.32 3.15 -17.13
N ASN A 125 5.47 2.73 -17.67
CA ASN A 125 5.52 1.63 -18.64
C ASN A 125 5.34 0.28 -17.95
N ILE A 126 5.80 0.15 -16.71
CA ILE A 126 5.64 -1.08 -15.93
C ILE A 126 4.24 -1.18 -15.34
N ILE A 127 3.71 -0.12 -14.73
CA ILE A 127 2.44 -0.19 -13.98
C ILE A 127 1.23 -0.50 -14.88
N LYS A 128 1.32 -0.14 -16.17
CA LYS A 128 0.29 -0.38 -17.19
C LYS A 128 0.28 -1.82 -17.71
N ASN A 129 1.35 -2.58 -17.51
CA ASN A 129 1.42 -3.97 -17.96
C ASN A 129 0.38 -4.84 -17.25
N SER A 130 -0.13 -5.84 -17.97
CA SER A 130 -0.93 -6.90 -17.37
C SER A 130 -0.05 -7.80 -16.49
N PHE A 131 -0.67 -8.54 -15.57
CA PHE A 131 0.07 -9.56 -14.81
C PHE A 131 0.75 -10.58 -15.73
N SER A 132 0.09 -11.00 -16.82
CA SER A 132 0.67 -11.97 -17.76
C SER A 132 1.93 -11.45 -18.45
N ASP A 133 1.98 -10.16 -18.77
CA ASP A 133 3.15 -9.54 -19.38
C ASP A 133 4.30 -9.44 -18.37
N LEU A 134 3.99 -9.10 -17.11
CA LEU A 134 4.99 -9.09 -16.05
C LEU A 134 5.53 -10.48 -15.75
N GLU A 135 4.65 -11.49 -15.68
CA GLU A 135 5.01 -12.88 -15.45
C GLU A 135 6.00 -13.35 -16.53
N LYS A 136 5.64 -13.20 -17.81
CA LYS A 136 6.48 -13.66 -18.92
C LYS A 136 7.84 -12.96 -19.00
N LYS A 137 7.90 -11.68 -18.62
CA LYS A 137 9.09 -10.85 -18.83
C LYS A 137 10.04 -10.84 -17.64
N TYR A 138 9.51 -10.88 -16.42
CA TYR A 138 10.30 -10.61 -15.22
C TYR A 138 10.31 -11.75 -14.21
N LEU A 139 9.35 -12.69 -14.26
CA LEU A 139 9.17 -13.68 -13.21
C LEU A 139 9.59 -15.08 -13.69
N GLU A 140 10.32 -15.79 -12.84
CA GLU A 140 10.57 -17.22 -13.03
C GLU A 140 9.53 -18.02 -12.22
N LYS A 141 8.80 -18.92 -12.88
CA LYS A 141 7.74 -19.69 -12.24
C LYS A 141 8.27 -21.04 -11.71
N HIS A 142 8.11 -21.27 -10.42
CA HIS A 142 8.44 -22.55 -9.77
C HIS A 142 7.24 -23.09 -9.00
N LYS A 143 6.52 -24.06 -9.59
CA LYS A 143 5.31 -24.64 -9.00
C LYS A 143 4.29 -23.53 -8.63
N ASP A 144 4.09 -23.31 -7.33
CA ASP A 144 3.11 -22.39 -6.75
C ASP A 144 3.72 -21.02 -6.38
N ILE A 145 5.01 -20.79 -6.70
CA ILE A 145 5.70 -19.54 -6.43
C ILE A 145 6.25 -18.92 -7.72
N PHE A 146 6.42 -17.61 -7.68
CA PHE A 146 7.22 -16.87 -8.64
C PHE A 146 8.47 -16.34 -7.94
N LEU A 147 9.59 -16.34 -8.65
CA LEU A 147 10.82 -15.69 -8.23
C LEU A 147 11.05 -14.48 -9.13
N PHE A 148 11.37 -13.34 -8.52
CA PHE A 148 11.84 -12.16 -9.22
C PHE A 148 13.28 -11.89 -8.82
N TYR A 149 14.18 -12.05 -9.77
CA TYR A 149 15.59 -11.70 -9.61
C TYR A 149 15.77 -10.22 -10.00
N PRO A 150 15.99 -9.31 -9.04
CA PRO A 150 16.04 -7.89 -9.31
C PRO A 150 17.21 -7.48 -10.21
N GLY A 151 18.30 -8.25 -10.24
CA GLY A 151 19.50 -7.97 -11.04
C GLY A 151 19.94 -6.51 -10.98
N ASP A 152 20.36 -5.99 -12.13
CA ASP A 152 20.74 -4.59 -12.32
C ASP A 152 19.57 -3.69 -12.77
N TYR A 153 18.32 -4.16 -12.64
CA TYR A 153 17.18 -3.32 -13.00
C TYR A 153 17.16 -2.02 -12.16
N PRO A 154 16.84 -0.86 -12.76
CA PRO A 154 16.71 0.39 -12.02
C PRO A 154 15.70 0.29 -10.87
N LEU A 155 15.93 1.06 -9.79
CA LEU A 155 15.09 1.05 -8.58
C LEU A 155 13.59 1.18 -8.90
N ASN A 156 13.23 2.19 -9.69
CA ASN A 156 11.83 2.46 -10.04
C ASN A 156 11.19 1.30 -10.81
N ILE A 157 11.93 0.65 -11.72
CA ILE A 157 11.43 -0.53 -12.46
C ILE A 157 11.20 -1.69 -11.49
N ARG A 158 12.22 -2.06 -10.70
CA ARG A 158 12.16 -3.18 -9.74
C ARG A 158 10.96 -3.07 -8.81
N TYR A 159 10.84 -1.92 -8.14
CA TYR A 159 9.81 -1.74 -7.13
C TYR A 159 8.44 -1.45 -7.74
N THR A 160 8.35 -0.95 -8.99
CA THR A 160 7.05 -0.88 -9.69
C THR A 160 6.52 -2.26 -10.06
N ILE A 161 7.38 -3.20 -10.46
CA ILE A 161 6.99 -4.61 -10.70
C ILE A 161 6.40 -5.20 -9.41
N LEU A 162 7.15 -5.12 -8.31
CA LEU A 162 6.72 -5.64 -7.01
C LEU A 162 5.44 -4.97 -6.52
N TYR A 163 5.33 -3.65 -6.66
CA TYR A 163 4.14 -2.90 -6.30
C TYR A 163 2.91 -3.34 -7.10
N LYS A 164 3.04 -3.55 -8.42
CA LYS A 164 1.93 -4.04 -9.25
C LYS A 164 1.44 -5.41 -8.80
N LEU A 165 2.36 -6.30 -8.43
CA LEU A 165 2.04 -7.62 -7.88
C LEU A 165 1.33 -7.49 -6.53
N TYR A 166 1.86 -6.64 -5.63
CA TYR A 166 1.23 -6.35 -4.35
C TYR A 166 -0.22 -5.88 -4.53
N LEU A 167 -0.49 -4.88 -5.38
CA LEU A 167 -1.86 -4.40 -5.65
C LEU A 167 -2.79 -5.51 -6.19
N SER A 168 -2.21 -6.54 -6.80
CA SER A 168 -2.91 -7.72 -7.34
C SER A 168 -3.01 -8.87 -6.31
N ASN A 169 -2.86 -8.57 -5.02
CA ASN A 169 -2.98 -9.52 -3.89
C ASN A 169 -1.91 -10.62 -3.83
N PHE A 170 -0.69 -10.32 -4.30
CA PHE A 170 0.46 -11.20 -4.08
C PHE A 170 1.21 -10.83 -2.80
N HIS A 171 1.67 -11.86 -2.10
CA HIS A 171 2.59 -11.76 -0.97
C HIS A 171 4.03 -11.81 -1.47
N ILE A 172 4.88 -10.95 -0.89
CA ILE A 172 6.24 -10.72 -1.38
C ILE A 172 7.21 -10.79 -0.19
N THR A 173 8.22 -11.63 -0.31
CA THR A 173 9.30 -11.76 0.68
C THR A 173 10.64 -11.70 -0.05
N PHE A 174 11.60 -10.97 0.49
CA PHE A 174 12.96 -11.01 -0.02
C PHE A 174 13.71 -12.18 0.61
N ASP A 175 14.32 -13.01 -0.22
CA ASP A 175 15.23 -14.08 0.18
C ASP A 175 16.66 -13.58 -0.03
N ASP A 176 17.35 -13.31 1.08
CA ASP A 176 18.71 -12.79 1.10
C ASP A 176 19.76 -13.83 0.70
N TYR A 177 19.47 -15.13 0.86
CA TYR A 177 20.36 -16.20 0.41
C TYR A 177 20.39 -16.31 -1.11
N SER A 178 19.23 -16.22 -1.78
CA SER A 178 19.13 -16.28 -3.24
C SER A 178 19.22 -14.92 -3.92
N GLY A 179 19.14 -13.83 -3.17
CA GLY A 179 19.10 -12.47 -3.70
C GLY A 179 17.85 -12.20 -4.54
N SER A 180 16.73 -12.86 -4.24
CA SER A 180 15.51 -12.84 -5.05
C SER A 180 14.27 -12.50 -4.23
N PHE A 181 13.25 -11.98 -4.89
CA PHE A 181 11.94 -11.81 -4.28
C PHE A 181 11.09 -13.06 -4.55
N ARG A 182 10.69 -13.73 -3.48
CA ARG A 182 9.72 -14.82 -3.51
C ARG A 182 8.30 -14.23 -3.48
N ILE A 183 7.52 -14.57 -4.49
CA ILE A 183 6.17 -14.05 -4.73
C ILE A 183 5.18 -15.21 -4.69
N THR A 184 4.18 -15.11 -3.83
CA THR A 184 3.12 -16.13 -3.68
C THR A 184 1.75 -15.50 -3.87
N LYS A 185 0.87 -16.18 -4.59
CA LYS A 185 -0.51 -15.74 -4.78
C LYS A 185 -1.35 -16.12 -3.56
N ASN A 186 -2.20 -15.21 -3.08
CA ASN A 186 -3.24 -15.59 -2.13
C ASN A 186 -4.22 -16.59 -2.79
N ARG A 187 -4.50 -17.68 -2.09
CA ARG A 187 -5.57 -18.62 -2.45
C ARG A 187 -6.92 -18.08 -1.99
#